data_AF-A0A7X7E4Z1-F1
#
_entry.id   AF-A0A7X7E4Z1-F1
#
_cell.length_a   1.000
_cell.length_b   1.000
_cell.length_c   1.000
_cell.angle_alpha   90.00
_cell.angle_beta   90.00
_cell.angle_gamma   90.00
#
_symmetry.space_group_name_H-M   'P 1'
#
loop_
_entity.id
_entity.type
_entity.pdbx_description
1 polymer ?
#
loop_
_entity_poly.entity_id
_entity_poly.type
_entity_poly.pdbx_seq_one_letter_code
_entity_poly.pdbx_strand_id
1 'polypeptide(L)'
;GSETFGLTSQPSSYIEIDRTWNGNEVVTVHLPMNFDIEKLNNVNSWYAIVKGPIVLGAKINTNGLSTYISGDGRFDHTPGGALLDPNSAPKLKIDKSNFRTQFKAVNGKPMTYTAPGIFQNSADGNLVFEPFARIHDSRYMMYWNATVTGEYPTEVTEVISEKQKPAIQINSRIFPVKHGIKFTFNNEDHSRHIILYSLAGRKIAEIPAASKTFTFDYLKHGINLTKGVYTAAIITDNNKISKSFQIFDN
;
A
#
# COMPACT_ATOMS: atom_id res chain seq x y z
N GLY A 1 -7.34 -36.46 -26.81
CA GLY A 1 -6.38 -35.41 -27.24
C GLY A 1 -6.21 -34.42 -26.10
N SER A 2 -5.09 -33.70 -26.05
CA SER A 2 -4.94 -32.56 -25.14
C SER A 2 -5.62 -31.35 -25.77
N GLU A 3 -6.63 -30.79 -25.11
CA GLU A 3 -7.27 -29.54 -25.51
C GLU A 3 -6.69 -28.42 -24.67
N THR A 4 -6.10 -27.41 -25.30
CA THR A 4 -5.58 -26.22 -24.62
C THR A 4 -6.49 -25.05 -24.94
N PHE A 5 -7.18 -24.54 -23.92
CA PHE A 5 -8.00 -23.35 -24.05
C PHE A 5 -7.19 -22.12 -23.63
N GLY A 6 -6.95 -21.19 -24.56
CA GLY A 6 -6.40 -19.87 -24.25
C GLY A 6 -7.50 -19.00 -23.63
N LEU A 7 -7.82 -19.22 -22.35
CA LEU A 7 -8.90 -18.54 -21.67
C LEU A 7 -8.35 -17.35 -20.87
N THR A 8 -8.70 -16.15 -21.31
CA THR A 8 -8.39 -14.91 -20.61
C THR A 8 -9.50 -14.64 -19.58
N SER A 9 -9.15 -14.60 -18.30
CA SER A 9 -10.06 -14.18 -17.21
C SER A 9 -9.74 -12.75 -16.80
N GLN A 10 -10.76 -11.99 -16.45
CA GLN A 10 -10.56 -10.73 -15.72
C GLN A 10 -10.24 -11.02 -14.25
N PRO A 11 -9.64 -10.05 -13.52
CA PRO A 11 -9.49 -10.15 -12.08
C PRO A 11 -10.85 -10.42 -11.41
N SER A 12 -10.88 -11.35 -10.45
CA SER A 12 -12.10 -11.75 -9.72
C SER A 12 -13.21 -12.33 -10.61
N SER A 13 -12.89 -12.94 -11.74
CA SER A 13 -13.85 -13.72 -12.54
C SER A 13 -13.51 -15.20 -12.60
N TYR A 14 -14.38 -15.96 -13.26
CA TYR A 14 -14.24 -17.40 -13.45
C TYR A 14 -14.06 -17.72 -14.93
N ILE A 15 -13.35 -18.81 -15.20
CA ILE A 15 -13.26 -19.42 -16.52
C ILE A 15 -14.20 -20.61 -16.52
N GLU A 16 -15.20 -20.60 -17.40
CA GLU A 16 -16.11 -21.71 -17.58
C GLU A 16 -15.52 -22.73 -18.56
N ILE A 17 -15.64 -24.02 -18.23
CA ILE A 17 -15.34 -25.14 -19.13
C ILE A 17 -16.65 -25.89 -19.36
N ASP A 18 -17.38 -25.49 -20.40
CA ASP A 18 -18.65 -26.12 -20.77
C ASP A 18 -18.38 -27.42 -21.56
N ARG A 19 -18.49 -28.56 -20.88
CA ARG A 19 -18.38 -29.90 -21.48
C ARG A 19 -19.09 -30.96 -20.64
N THR A 20 -19.35 -32.11 -21.25
CA THR A 20 -19.75 -33.33 -20.52
C THR A 20 -18.51 -34.05 -19.99
N TRP A 21 -18.53 -34.39 -18.69
CA TRP A 21 -17.45 -35.09 -17.99
C TRP A 21 -17.79 -36.57 -17.82
N ASN A 22 -16.86 -37.46 -18.15
CA ASN A 22 -17.05 -38.91 -18.11
C ASN A 22 -16.22 -39.60 -17.01
N GLY A 23 -15.40 -38.84 -16.27
CA GLY A 23 -14.68 -39.28 -15.08
C GLY A 23 -13.25 -39.77 -15.33
N ASN A 24 -12.74 -39.67 -16.56
CA ASN A 24 -11.37 -40.01 -16.92
C ASN A 24 -10.57 -38.80 -17.44
N GLU A 25 -11.18 -37.62 -17.47
CA GLU A 25 -10.55 -36.38 -17.89
C GLU A 25 -9.72 -35.74 -16.76
N VAL A 26 -8.63 -35.05 -17.13
CA VAL A 26 -7.77 -34.31 -16.20
C VAL A 26 -7.72 -32.85 -16.64
N VAL A 27 -7.95 -31.93 -15.70
CA VAL A 27 -7.81 -30.50 -15.91
C VAL A 27 -6.49 -30.03 -15.30
N THR A 28 -5.63 -29.44 -16.11
CA THR A 28 -4.38 -28.81 -15.66
C THR A 28 -4.48 -27.31 -15.79
N VAL A 29 -4.26 -26.59 -14.68
CA VAL A 29 -4.31 -25.11 -14.64
C VAL A 29 -2.91 -24.56 -14.44
N HIS A 30 -2.50 -23.63 -15.30
CA HIS A 30 -1.23 -22.93 -15.20
C HIS A 30 -1.45 -21.46 -14.82
N LEU A 31 -0.96 -21.07 -13.64
CA LEU A 31 -1.07 -19.69 -13.12
C LEU A 31 0.32 -19.04 -13.12
N PRO A 32 0.66 -18.19 -14.10
CA PRO A 32 1.96 -17.53 -14.15
C PRO A 32 2.08 -16.55 -12.98
N MET A 33 3.19 -16.63 -12.23
CA MET A 33 3.48 -15.75 -11.10
C MET A 33 4.62 -14.79 -11.45
N ASN A 34 4.28 -13.51 -11.60
CA ASN A 34 5.23 -12.43 -11.89
C ASN A 34 5.64 -11.69 -10.62
N PHE A 35 6.83 -11.08 -10.65
CA PHE A 35 7.24 -10.12 -9.62
C PHE A 35 6.53 -8.78 -9.83
N ASP A 36 5.99 -8.23 -8.75
CA ASP A 36 5.36 -6.92 -8.73
C ASP A 36 5.68 -6.17 -7.43
N ILE A 37 5.31 -4.90 -7.37
CA ILE A 37 5.41 -4.06 -6.18
C ILE A 37 4.04 -3.50 -5.80
N GLU A 38 3.71 -3.57 -4.51
CA GLU A 38 2.48 -3.00 -3.98
C GLU A 38 2.78 -1.82 -3.07
N LYS A 39 2.21 -0.65 -3.39
CA LYS A 39 2.42 0.56 -2.59
C LYS A 39 1.63 0.49 -1.29
N LEU A 40 2.26 0.86 -0.18
CA LEU A 40 1.56 1.04 1.08
C LEU A 40 0.58 2.23 1.01
N ASN A 41 -0.67 1.99 1.36
CA ASN A 41 -1.71 3.01 1.32
C ASN A 41 -1.37 4.19 2.26
N ASN A 42 -1.58 5.42 1.77
CA ASN A 42 -1.36 6.67 2.50
C ASN A 42 0.08 6.94 2.99
N VAL A 43 1.06 6.10 2.62
CA VAL A 43 2.47 6.30 2.95
C VAL A 43 3.28 6.39 1.66
N ASN A 44 4.02 7.48 1.49
CA ASN A 44 4.84 7.68 0.30
C ASN A 44 6.12 6.86 0.37
N SER A 45 6.54 6.35 -0.79
CA SER A 45 7.82 5.66 -0.96
C SER A 45 7.97 4.34 -0.20
N TRP A 46 6.88 3.70 0.25
CA TRP A 46 6.92 2.38 0.87
C TRP A 46 6.20 1.35 0.01
N TYR A 47 6.89 0.24 -0.28
CA TYR A 47 6.40 -0.79 -1.20
C TYR A 47 6.68 -2.19 -0.65
N ALA A 48 5.74 -3.10 -0.82
CA ALA A 48 5.97 -4.54 -0.67
C ALA A 48 6.40 -5.12 -2.03
N ILE A 49 7.18 -6.20 -1.99
CA ILE A 49 7.50 -6.99 -3.17
C ILE A 49 6.65 -8.26 -3.13
N VAL A 50 5.97 -8.56 -4.23
CA VAL A 50 5.12 -9.75 -4.35
C VAL A 50 5.56 -10.61 -5.53
N LYS A 51 5.30 -11.91 -5.47
CA LYS A 51 5.38 -12.81 -6.62
C LYS A 51 4.06 -13.54 -6.78
N GLY A 52 3.25 -13.10 -7.75
CA GLY A 52 1.82 -13.45 -7.78
C GLY A 52 1.13 -12.98 -6.49
N PRO A 53 0.29 -13.80 -5.84
CA PRO A 53 -0.40 -13.42 -4.60
C PRO A 53 0.47 -13.52 -3.34
N ILE A 54 1.76 -13.86 -3.47
CA ILE A 54 2.62 -14.15 -2.33
C ILE A 54 3.50 -12.94 -2.03
N VAL A 55 3.33 -12.35 -0.85
CA VAL A 55 4.23 -11.31 -0.35
C VAL A 55 5.58 -11.90 0.07
N LEU A 56 6.65 -11.24 -0.38
CA LEU A 56 8.02 -11.58 -0.05
C LEU A 56 8.55 -10.63 1.03
N GLY A 57 9.31 -11.17 1.97
CA GLY A 57 10.06 -10.41 2.95
C GLY A 57 11.51 -10.88 3.03
N ALA A 58 12.28 -10.25 3.90
CA ALA A 58 13.65 -10.68 4.21
C ALA A 58 13.89 -10.69 5.71
N LYS A 59 14.70 -11.65 6.16
CA LYS A 59 15.28 -11.68 7.50
C LYS A 59 16.40 -10.65 7.57
N ILE A 60 16.37 -9.77 8.57
CA ILE A 60 17.35 -8.70 8.75
C ILE A 60 18.41 -9.10 9.77
N ASN A 61 17.98 -9.49 10.97
CA ASN A 61 18.84 -10.02 12.03
C ASN A 61 18.00 -10.67 13.13
N THR A 62 18.66 -11.17 14.16
CA THR A 62 18.07 -11.72 15.37
C THR A 62 18.37 -10.87 16.61
N ASN A 63 18.91 -9.67 16.43
CA ASN A 63 19.39 -8.82 17.51
C ASN A 63 18.22 -8.23 18.30
N GLY A 64 18.30 -8.30 19.63
CA GLY A 64 17.29 -7.71 20.51
C GLY A 64 15.90 -8.31 20.30
N LEU A 65 15.80 -9.58 19.93
CA LEU A 65 14.57 -10.38 19.98
C LEU A 65 14.31 -10.85 21.42
N SER A 66 14.21 -9.92 22.36
CA SER A 66 13.67 -10.25 23.68
C SER A 66 12.18 -10.51 23.55
N THR A 67 11.66 -11.47 24.33
CA THR A 67 10.21 -11.75 24.47
C THR A 67 9.48 -12.17 23.17
N TYR A 68 10.16 -12.82 22.22
CA TYR A 68 9.47 -13.36 21.03
C TYR A 68 8.64 -14.63 21.33
N ILE A 69 8.92 -15.29 22.45
CA ILE A 69 8.05 -16.28 23.07
C ILE A 69 7.29 -15.57 24.21
N SER A 70 5.97 -15.52 24.12
CA SER A 70 5.10 -14.89 25.12
C SER A 70 4.97 -15.76 26.37
N GLY A 71 4.94 -15.13 27.55
CA GLY A 71 4.54 -15.74 28.81
C GLY A 71 3.04 -15.63 29.07
N ASP A 72 2.65 -15.80 30.34
CA ASP A 72 1.27 -15.68 30.83
C ASP A 72 0.90 -14.26 31.33
N GLY A 73 1.83 -13.32 31.20
CA GLY A 73 1.71 -11.95 31.68
C GLY A 73 0.79 -11.07 30.83
N ARG A 74 0.34 -9.97 31.45
CA ARG A 74 -0.36 -8.90 30.71
C ARG A 74 0.63 -8.24 29.76
N PHE A 75 0.21 -8.11 28.49
CA PHE A 75 0.97 -7.52 27.38
C PHE A 75 2.10 -8.39 26.80
N ASP A 76 2.22 -9.65 27.19
CA ASP A 76 3.25 -10.57 26.66
C ASP A 76 3.12 -10.87 25.16
N HIS A 77 1.99 -10.52 24.54
CA HIS A 77 1.79 -10.55 23.08
C HIS A 77 2.49 -9.40 22.34
N THR A 78 2.96 -8.37 23.05
CA THR A 78 3.63 -7.21 22.45
C THR A 78 5.12 -7.51 22.30
N PRO A 79 5.72 -7.29 21.12
CA PRO A 79 7.17 -7.40 20.96
C PRO A 79 7.88 -6.36 21.84
N GLY A 80 8.55 -6.79 22.91
CA GLY A 80 9.24 -5.90 23.85
C GLY A 80 10.68 -5.52 23.46
N GLY A 81 11.17 -6.02 22.32
CA GLY A 81 12.52 -5.76 21.84
C GLY A 81 12.79 -4.28 21.50
N ALA A 82 14.05 -3.88 21.55
CA ALA A 82 14.47 -2.52 21.21
C ALA A 82 13.98 -2.09 19.81
N LEU A 83 13.52 -0.86 19.69
CA LEU A 83 13.16 -0.28 18.39
C LEU A 83 14.43 0.13 17.64
N LEU A 84 14.51 -0.22 16.36
CA LEU A 84 15.60 0.19 15.48
C LEU A 84 15.19 1.43 14.69
N ASP A 85 16.17 2.28 14.36
CA ASP A 85 15.93 3.48 13.56
C ASP A 85 15.50 3.08 12.13
N PRO A 86 14.29 3.43 11.67
CA PRO A 86 13.83 3.16 10.31
C PRO A 86 14.75 3.73 9.21
N ASN A 87 15.52 4.78 9.50
CA ASN A 87 16.44 5.37 8.52
C ASN A 87 17.68 4.50 8.25
N SER A 88 18.02 3.64 9.20
CA SER A 88 19.11 2.65 9.08
C SER A 88 18.67 1.36 8.38
N ALA A 89 17.37 1.18 8.15
CA ALA A 89 16.85 0.01 7.46
C ALA A 89 17.27 0.03 5.97
N PRO A 90 17.52 -1.15 5.36
CA PRO A 90 17.78 -1.27 3.93
C PRO A 90 16.74 -0.55 3.07
N LYS A 91 17.22 0.16 2.04
CA LYS A 91 16.38 0.91 1.09
C LYS A 91 16.56 0.37 -0.31
N LEU A 92 15.51 0.47 -1.11
CA LEU A 92 15.50 -0.06 -2.48
C LEU A 92 15.52 1.04 -3.54
N LYS A 93 16.09 0.71 -4.70
CA LYS A 93 15.99 1.47 -5.94
C LYS A 93 15.38 0.53 -6.98
N ILE A 94 14.17 0.84 -7.41
CA ILE A 94 13.38 -0.02 -8.28
C ILE A 94 13.15 0.70 -9.60
N ASP A 95 13.58 0.08 -10.69
CA ASP A 95 13.21 0.46 -12.05
C ASP A 95 12.23 -0.58 -12.60
N LYS A 96 10.96 -0.21 -12.75
CA LYS A 96 9.91 -1.13 -13.20
C LYS A 96 10.21 -1.76 -14.56
N SER A 97 10.98 -1.08 -15.42
CA SER A 97 11.31 -1.58 -16.76
C SER A 97 12.15 -2.85 -16.74
N ASN A 98 12.95 -3.06 -15.70
CA ASN A 98 13.84 -4.22 -15.55
C ASN A 98 13.60 -5.00 -14.24
N PHE A 99 12.67 -4.57 -13.40
CA PHE A 99 12.44 -5.11 -12.06
C PHE A 99 12.31 -6.63 -12.02
N ARG A 100 11.52 -7.20 -12.95
CA ARG A 100 11.23 -8.64 -12.99
C ARG A 100 12.46 -9.50 -13.25
N THR A 101 13.48 -8.97 -13.93
CA THR A 101 14.71 -9.70 -14.27
C THR A 101 15.81 -9.56 -13.22
N GLN A 102 15.62 -8.71 -12.20
CA GLN A 102 16.59 -8.50 -11.13
C GLN A 102 16.66 -9.69 -10.14
N PHE A 103 15.59 -10.48 -10.04
CA PHE A 103 15.49 -11.57 -9.07
C PHE A 103 16.04 -12.87 -9.64
N LYS A 104 16.98 -13.47 -8.91
CA LYS A 104 17.58 -14.78 -9.22
C LYS A 104 17.14 -15.81 -8.19
N ALA A 105 16.62 -16.94 -8.64
CA ALA A 105 16.23 -18.02 -7.75
C ALA A 105 17.44 -18.61 -7.02
N VAL A 106 17.28 -18.91 -5.74
CA VAL A 106 18.29 -19.60 -4.94
C VAL A 106 18.15 -21.11 -5.14
N ASN A 107 19.24 -21.76 -5.57
CA ASN A 107 19.23 -23.20 -5.85
C ASN A 107 18.78 -24.02 -4.63
N GLY A 108 17.91 -25.00 -4.84
CA GLY A 108 17.37 -25.86 -3.78
C GLY A 108 16.39 -25.17 -2.82
N LYS A 109 16.06 -23.87 -3.01
CA LYS A 109 15.14 -23.13 -2.13
C LYS A 109 13.95 -22.57 -2.92
N PRO A 110 12.78 -23.25 -2.92
CA PRO A 110 11.60 -22.79 -3.64
C PRO A 110 11.14 -21.41 -3.19
N MET A 111 10.71 -20.56 -4.13
CA MET A 111 10.22 -19.20 -3.86
C MET A 111 11.20 -18.30 -3.09
N THR A 112 12.50 -18.57 -3.21
CA THR A 112 13.56 -17.83 -2.52
C THR A 112 14.47 -17.17 -3.55
N TYR A 113 14.75 -15.88 -3.39
CA TYR A 113 15.39 -15.06 -4.42
C TYR A 113 16.47 -14.12 -3.88
N THR A 114 17.52 -13.90 -4.67
CA THR A 114 18.47 -12.80 -4.46
C THR A 114 18.26 -11.71 -5.49
N ALA A 115 18.46 -10.46 -5.10
CA ALA A 115 18.40 -9.31 -5.99
C ALA A 115 19.36 -8.21 -5.48
N PRO A 116 20.69 -8.42 -5.54
CA PRO A 116 21.64 -7.44 -4.99
C PRO A 116 21.53 -6.06 -5.64
N GLY A 117 21.16 -6.01 -6.93
CA GLY A 117 21.10 -4.78 -7.72
C GLY A 117 19.96 -3.82 -7.37
N ILE A 118 18.97 -4.24 -6.58
CA ILE A 118 17.85 -3.38 -6.18
C ILE A 118 18.09 -2.65 -4.86
N PHE A 119 19.15 -2.97 -4.11
CA PHE A 119 19.49 -2.26 -2.87
C PHE A 119 20.24 -0.96 -3.17
N GLN A 120 19.94 0.10 -2.42
CA GLN A 120 20.69 1.37 -2.50
C GLN A 120 22.09 1.24 -1.90
N ASN A 121 22.23 0.43 -0.84
CA ASN A 121 23.49 0.12 -0.20
C ASN A 121 23.92 -1.30 -0.60
N SER A 122 25.12 -1.44 -1.17
CA SER A 122 25.66 -2.73 -1.59
C SER A 122 25.88 -3.71 -0.43
N ALA A 123 26.04 -3.20 0.80
CA ALA A 123 26.17 -4.04 2.00
C ALA A 123 24.91 -4.91 2.26
N ASP A 124 23.74 -4.46 1.80
CA ASP A 124 22.47 -5.18 1.95
C ASP A 124 22.26 -6.24 0.83
N GLY A 125 23.15 -6.30 -0.16
CA GLY A 125 22.99 -7.15 -1.35
C GLY A 125 22.94 -8.66 -1.10
N ASN A 126 23.32 -9.09 0.11
CA ASN A 126 23.25 -10.49 0.54
C ASN A 126 21.88 -10.88 1.12
N LEU A 127 20.96 -9.93 1.32
CA LEU A 127 19.62 -10.21 1.76
C LEU A 127 18.87 -11.08 0.74
N VAL A 128 18.07 -11.99 1.26
CA VAL A 128 17.30 -12.95 0.48
C VAL A 128 15.82 -12.66 0.68
N PHE A 129 15.08 -12.64 -0.42
CA PHE A 129 13.63 -12.53 -0.43
C PHE A 129 13.00 -13.92 -0.37
N GLU A 130 12.20 -14.18 0.65
CA GLU A 130 11.44 -15.42 0.83
C GLU A 130 9.98 -15.11 1.18
N PRO A 131 9.03 -16.05 1.02
CA PRO A 131 7.64 -15.81 1.38
C PRO A 131 7.54 -15.39 2.85
N PHE A 132 6.84 -14.30 3.15
CA PHE A 132 6.74 -13.79 4.52
C PHE A 132 6.25 -14.86 5.51
N ALA A 133 5.33 -15.73 5.07
CA ALA A 133 4.82 -16.85 5.85
C ALA A 133 5.88 -17.88 6.29
N ARG A 134 7.13 -17.80 5.78
CA ARG A 134 8.27 -18.65 6.19
C ARG A 134 9.28 -17.91 7.06
N ILE A 135 9.07 -16.62 7.31
CA ILE A 135 9.95 -15.81 8.12
C ILE A 135 9.49 -15.90 9.57
N HIS A 136 10.29 -16.60 10.37
CA HIS A 136 10.10 -16.78 11.81
C HIS A 136 11.38 -16.43 12.55
N ASP A 137 11.27 -16.15 13.85
CA ASP A 137 12.37 -15.95 14.79
C ASP A 137 13.44 -14.95 14.33
N SER A 138 13.01 -13.90 13.62
CA SER A 138 13.88 -12.88 13.05
C SER A 138 13.16 -11.54 12.97
N ARG A 139 13.91 -10.45 13.12
CA ARG A 139 13.45 -9.15 12.63
C ARG A 139 13.37 -9.22 11.13
N TYR A 140 12.28 -8.72 10.57
CA TYR A 140 12.01 -8.85 9.15
C TYR A 140 11.64 -7.51 8.52
N MET A 141 11.79 -7.44 7.21
CA MET A 141 11.22 -6.40 6.38
C MET A 141 10.23 -7.00 5.39
N MET A 142 9.07 -6.37 5.29
CA MET A 142 8.01 -6.71 4.33
C MET A 142 7.72 -5.51 3.43
N TYR A 143 7.61 -4.32 4.03
CA TYR A 143 7.60 -3.05 3.32
C TYR A 143 8.99 -2.42 3.34
N TRP A 144 9.35 -1.85 2.21
CA TRP A 144 10.67 -1.27 1.97
C TRP A 144 10.51 0.19 1.58
N ASN A 145 11.36 1.06 2.14
CA ASN A 145 11.49 2.40 1.60
C ASN A 145 12.19 2.30 0.23
N ALA A 146 11.49 2.71 -0.84
CA ALA A 146 11.97 2.54 -2.20
C ALA A 146 11.77 3.80 -3.04
N THR A 147 12.79 4.12 -3.83
CA THR A 147 12.66 5.03 -4.97
C THR A 147 12.23 4.19 -6.17
N VAL A 148 11.09 4.51 -6.78
CA VAL A 148 10.51 3.77 -7.92
C VAL A 148 10.53 4.67 -9.16
N THR A 149 11.06 4.14 -10.26
CA THR A 149 11.11 4.80 -11.58
C THR A 149 10.67 3.84 -12.69
N GLY A 150 10.44 4.39 -13.89
CA GLY A 150 10.08 3.61 -15.07
C GLY A 150 8.65 3.07 -15.03
N GLU A 151 8.28 2.35 -16.07
CA GLU A 151 7.02 1.61 -16.18
C GLU A 151 7.31 0.15 -16.51
N TYR A 152 6.38 -0.74 -16.16
CA TYR A 152 6.50 -2.14 -16.55
C TYR A 152 6.48 -2.24 -18.08
N PRO A 153 7.29 -3.14 -18.69
CA PRO A 153 7.13 -3.46 -20.09
C PRO A 153 5.70 -3.91 -20.35
N THR A 154 5.10 -3.43 -21.44
CA THR A 154 3.78 -3.90 -21.88
C THR A 154 3.88 -5.38 -22.23
N GLU A 155 3.56 -6.25 -21.27
CA GLU A 155 3.22 -7.63 -21.58
C GLU A 155 1.88 -7.59 -22.32
N VAL A 156 1.79 -8.23 -23.49
CA VAL A 156 0.53 -8.40 -24.21
C VAL A 156 -0.34 -9.32 -23.36
N THR A 157 -1.09 -8.71 -22.47
CA THR A 157 -2.24 -9.27 -21.80
C THR A 157 -3.20 -8.09 -21.79
N GLU A 158 -4.24 -8.15 -22.63
CA GLU A 158 -5.38 -7.24 -22.53
C GLU A 158 -6.04 -7.47 -21.16
N VAL A 159 -5.46 -6.87 -20.14
CA VAL A 159 -6.11 -6.64 -18.87
C VAL A 159 -6.56 -5.20 -18.94
N ILE A 160 -7.88 -5.05 -18.92
CA ILE A 160 -8.61 -3.80 -18.99
C ILE A 160 -7.91 -2.83 -18.06
N SER A 161 -7.23 -1.85 -18.66
CA SER A 161 -6.76 -0.69 -17.94
C SER A 161 -8.03 0.00 -17.43
N GLU A 162 -8.38 -0.25 -16.17
CA GLU A 162 -8.93 0.85 -15.41
C GLU A 162 -7.78 1.86 -15.39
N LYS A 163 -7.84 2.82 -16.34
CA LYS A 163 -6.99 4.00 -16.31
C LYS A 163 -7.16 4.56 -14.92
N GLN A 164 -6.22 4.25 -14.02
CA GLN A 164 -5.91 5.10 -12.90
C GLN A 164 -5.55 6.43 -13.56
N LYS A 165 -6.56 7.30 -13.68
CA LYS A 165 -6.32 8.71 -13.99
C LYS A 165 -5.21 9.12 -13.03
N PRO A 166 -4.11 9.73 -13.52
CA PRO A 166 -3.03 10.12 -12.66
C PRO A 166 -3.65 10.93 -11.53
N ALA A 167 -3.48 10.46 -10.29
CA ALA A 167 -3.94 11.20 -9.13
C ALA A 167 -3.24 12.55 -9.22
N ILE A 168 -3.95 13.57 -9.71
CA ILE A 168 -3.54 14.96 -9.57
C ILE A 168 -3.44 15.12 -8.06
N GLN A 169 -2.22 15.13 -7.54
CA GLN A 169 -1.95 15.32 -6.13
C GLN A 169 -2.69 16.58 -5.71
N ILE A 170 -3.81 16.41 -5.02
CA ILE A 170 -4.37 17.47 -4.22
C ILE A 170 -3.42 17.55 -3.02
N ASN A 171 -2.37 18.36 -3.17
CA ASN A 171 -1.51 18.77 -2.07
C ASN A 171 -2.31 19.71 -1.18
N SER A 172 -3.30 19.17 -0.47
CA SER A 172 -4.06 19.91 0.52
C SER A 172 -3.23 20.05 1.79
N ARG A 173 -2.99 21.26 2.27
CA ARG A 173 -2.49 21.43 3.63
C ARG A 173 -3.67 21.80 4.53
N ILE A 174 -3.81 21.08 5.64
CA ILE A 174 -4.82 21.35 6.66
C ILE A 174 -4.07 21.94 7.86
N PHE A 175 -4.45 23.15 8.24
CA PHE A 175 -3.91 23.81 9.42
C PHE A 175 -5.05 24.13 10.38
N PRO A 176 -4.94 23.76 11.67
CA PRO A 176 -5.84 24.31 12.66
C PRO A 176 -5.60 25.83 12.76
N VAL A 177 -6.68 26.61 12.80
CA VAL A 177 -6.66 28.05 13.07
C VAL A 177 -7.57 28.35 14.25
N LYS A 178 -7.42 29.53 14.87
CA LYS A 178 -8.30 29.94 15.98
C LYS A 178 -9.76 29.91 15.51
N HIS A 179 -10.56 29.03 16.13
CA HIS A 179 -11.96 28.77 15.80
C HIS A 179 -12.24 28.13 14.42
N GLY A 180 -11.25 27.52 13.77
CA GLY A 180 -11.49 26.93 12.45
C GLY A 180 -10.39 26.01 11.91
N ILE A 181 -10.58 25.60 10.66
CA ILE A 181 -9.66 24.76 9.90
C ILE A 181 -9.38 25.46 8.57
N LYS A 182 -8.11 25.74 8.30
CA LYS A 182 -7.68 26.30 7.02
C LYS A 182 -7.25 25.19 6.07
N PHE A 183 -7.87 25.17 4.90
CA PHE A 183 -7.55 24.32 3.77
C PHE A 183 -6.86 25.16 2.69
N THR A 184 -5.69 24.72 2.25
CA THR A 184 -5.00 25.28 1.08
C THR A 184 -4.93 24.23 -0.02
N PHE A 185 -5.26 24.62 -1.25
CA PHE A 185 -5.31 23.82 -2.46
C PHE A 185 -4.49 24.49 -3.57
N ASN A 186 -4.01 23.70 -4.54
CA ASN A 186 -3.19 24.21 -5.64
C ASN A 186 -4.00 25.09 -6.62
N ASN A 187 -5.23 24.65 -6.93
CA ASN A 187 -6.10 25.25 -7.94
C ASN A 187 -7.49 25.57 -7.38
N GLU A 188 -8.19 26.50 -8.02
CA GLU A 188 -9.63 26.70 -7.80
C GLU A 188 -10.40 25.57 -8.48
N ASP A 189 -11.49 25.13 -7.87
CA ASP A 189 -12.32 24.04 -8.37
C ASP A 189 -13.74 24.17 -7.85
N HIS A 190 -14.65 24.65 -8.69
CA HIS A 190 -16.05 24.89 -8.33
C HIS A 190 -16.84 23.61 -7.99
N SER A 191 -16.34 22.43 -8.38
CA SER A 191 -16.95 21.14 -8.00
C SER A 191 -16.60 20.68 -6.59
N ARG A 192 -15.64 21.35 -5.94
CA ARG A 192 -15.07 20.89 -4.68
C ARG A 192 -16.03 21.07 -3.51
N HIS A 193 -16.30 19.98 -2.82
CA HIS A 193 -16.98 19.96 -1.53
C HIS A 193 -16.13 19.21 -0.49
N ILE A 194 -16.20 19.68 0.76
CA ILE A 194 -15.51 19.11 1.91
C ILE A 194 -16.57 18.53 2.83
N ILE A 195 -16.46 17.25 3.16
CA ILE A 195 -17.29 16.60 4.16
C ILE A 195 -16.45 16.34 5.41
N LEU A 196 -16.92 16.84 6.55
CA LEU A 196 -16.30 16.59 7.85
C LEU A 196 -16.96 15.39 8.52
N TYR A 197 -16.13 14.48 9.03
CA TYR A 197 -16.54 13.32 9.80
C TYR A 197 -15.92 13.35 11.20
N SER A 198 -16.70 12.90 12.19
CA SER A 198 -16.16 12.54 13.50
C SER A 198 -15.32 11.27 13.42
N LEU A 199 -14.51 10.98 14.45
CA LEU A 199 -13.81 9.70 14.58
C LEU A 199 -14.74 8.48 14.47
N ALA A 200 -15.98 8.60 14.94
CA ALA A 200 -17.00 7.55 14.85
C ALA A 200 -17.64 7.42 13.46
N GLY A 201 -17.16 8.14 12.44
CA GLY A 201 -17.69 8.10 11.08
C GLY A 201 -18.97 8.90 10.86
N ARG A 202 -19.52 9.57 11.88
CA ARG A 202 -20.70 10.45 11.72
C ARG A 202 -20.34 11.69 10.89
N LYS A 203 -21.11 11.98 9.84
CA LYS A 203 -21.05 13.23 9.06
C LYS A 203 -21.47 14.41 9.93
N ILE A 204 -20.60 15.42 10.01
CA ILE A 204 -20.78 16.64 10.81
C ILE A 204 -21.24 17.79 9.93
N ALA A 205 -20.57 17.99 8.79
CA ALA A 205 -20.83 19.09 7.89
C ALA A 205 -20.43 18.74 6.46
N GLU A 206 -21.05 19.43 5.50
CA GLU A 206 -20.65 19.43 4.09
C GLU A 206 -20.60 20.87 3.59
N ILE A 207 -19.48 21.25 3.00
CA ILE A 207 -19.14 22.65 2.77
C ILE A 207 -18.56 22.80 1.35
N PRO A 208 -19.09 23.70 0.50
CA PRO A 208 -18.47 23.99 -0.79
C PRO A 208 -17.14 24.74 -0.60
N ALA A 209 -16.10 24.37 -1.34
CA ALA A 209 -14.74 24.89 -1.16
C ALA A 209 -14.04 25.19 -2.49
N ALA A 210 -14.62 26.11 -3.26
CA ALA A 210 -14.16 26.41 -4.62
C ALA A 210 -12.78 27.08 -4.70
N SER A 211 -12.42 27.91 -3.71
CA SER A 211 -11.21 28.73 -3.75
C SER A 211 -9.93 27.94 -3.47
N LYS A 212 -8.77 28.48 -3.88
CA LYS A 212 -7.44 27.92 -3.53
C LYS A 212 -7.17 27.90 -2.03
N THR A 213 -7.76 28.82 -1.28
CA THR A 213 -7.66 28.85 0.17
C THR A 213 -9.06 28.99 0.74
N PHE A 214 -9.41 28.12 1.68
CA PHE A 214 -10.70 28.12 2.35
C PHE A 214 -10.48 27.95 3.84
N THR A 215 -11.09 28.81 4.66
CA THR A 215 -11.06 28.65 6.12
C THR A 215 -12.46 28.34 6.59
N PHE A 216 -12.64 27.15 7.14
CA PHE A 216 -13.87 26.76 7.79
C PHE A 216 -13.84 27.21 9.24
N ASP A 217 -14.65 28.21 9.58
CA ASP A 217 -14.83 28.69 10.96
C ASP A 217 -16.03 27.98 11.58
N TYR A 218 -15.79 27.05 12.50
CA TYR A 218 -16.86 26.21 13.04
C TYR A 218 -17.88 27.02 13.86
N LEU A 219 -17.45 28.12 14.51
CA LEU A 219 -18.36 28.99 15.26
C LEU A 219 -19.31 29.76 14.34
N LYS A 220 -18.81 30.28 13.22
CA LYS A 220 -19.65 31.00 12.24
C LYS A 220 -20.69 30.11 11.56
N HIS A 221 -20.42 28.82 11.49
CA HIS A 221 -21.34 27.84 10.91
C HIS A 221 -22.24 27.16 11.95
N GLY A 222 -22.23 27.61 13.22
CA GLY A 222 -23.05 27.04 14.29
C GLY A 222 -22.67 25.61 14.68
N ILE A 223 -21.46 25.17 14.32
CA ILE A 223 -20.97 23.82 14.57
C ILE A 223 -20.00 23.88 15.76
N ASN A 224 -20.36 23.20 16.84
CA ASN A 224 -19.48 23.07 18.00
C ASN A 224 -18.63 21.81 17.86
N LEU A 225 -17.41 21.95 17.35
CA LEU A 225 -16.44 20.87 17.32
C LEU A 225 -15.71 20.81 18.66
N THR A 226 -15.90 19.73 19.42
CA THR A 226 -15.16 19.47 20.66
C THR A 226 -13.75 18.96 20.36
N LYS A 227 -12.87 18.97 21.37
CA LYS A 227 -11.55 18.33 21.30
C LYS A 227 -11.66 16.90 20.77
N GLY A 228 -10.88 16.56 19.76
CA GLY A 228 -10.92 15.23 19.16
C GLY A 228 -10.26 15.12 17.81
N VAL A 229 -10.30 13.89 17.26
CA VAL A 229 -9.82 13.59 15.90
C VAL A 229 -11.01 13.59 14.94
N TYR A 230 -10.79 14.24 13.80
CA TYR A 230 -11.78 14.41 12.75
C TYR A 230 -11.16 14.08 11.41
N THR A 231 -11.99 13.72 10.43
CA THR A 231 -11.56 13.47 9.06
C THR A 231 -12.27 14.41 8.10
N ALA A 232 -11.50 15.15 7.31
CA ALA A 232 -12.01 15.93 6.19
C ALA A 232 -11.87 15.10 4.91
N ALA A 233 -12.98 14.72 4.29
CA ALA A 233 -13.02 14.19 2.94
C ALA A 233 -13.19 15.36 1.96
N ILE A 234 -12.22 15.55 1.07
CA ILE A 234 -12.26 16.54 -0.01
C ILE A 234 -12.65 15.79 -1.27
N ILE A 235 -13.78 16.16 -1.85
CA ILE A 235 -14.37 15.51 -3.01
C ILE A 235 -14.48 16.54 -4.13
N THR A 236 -14.13 16.13 -5.34
CA THR A 236 -14.30 16.88 -6.60
C THR A 236 -14.90 15.92 -7.63
N ASP A 237 -15.34 16.44 -8.78
CA ASP A 237 -15.97 15.60 -9.84
C ASP A 237 -15.12 14.41 -10.27
N ASN A 238 -13.79 14.51 -10.13
CA ASN A 238 -12.85 13.52 -10.63
C ASN A 238 -12.03 12.82 -9.53
N ASN A 239 -12.12 13.24 -8.26
CA ASN A 239 -11.24 12.73 -7.20
C ASN A 239 -11.88 12.80 -5.81
N LYS A 240 -11.45 11.89 -4.93
CA LYS A 240 -11.77 11.91 -3.50
C LYS A 240 -10.50 11.65 -2.69
N ILE A 241 -10.19 12.54 -1.76
CA ILE A 241 -9.11 12.35 -0.78
C ILE A 241 -9.66 12.57 0.62
N SER A 242 -9.04 11.96 1.62
CA SER A 242 -9.38 12.19 3.03
C SER A 242 -8.13 12.49 3.84
N LYS A 243 -8.24 13.44 4.77
CA LYS A 243 -7.18 13.73 5.74
C LYS A 243 -7.75 13.86 7.14
N SER A 244 -7.11 13.18 8.08
CA SER A 244 -7.41 13.34 9.49
C SER A 244 -6.66 14.52 10.09
N PHE A 245 -7.30 15.21 11.01
CA PHE A 245 -6.74 16.32 11.76
C PHE A 245 -7.26 16.26 13.20
N GLN A 246 -6.52 16.87 14.11
CA GLN A 246 -6.87 16.92 15.52
C GLN A 246 -7.19 18.35 15.93
N ILE A 247 -8.28 18.51 16.66
CA ILE A 247 -8.61 19.76 17.35
C ILE A 247 -8.08 19.63 18.79
N PHE A 248 -7.17 20.53 19.13
CA PHE A 248 -6.61 20.67 20.48
C PHE A 248 -7.47 21.64 21.29
N ASP A 249 -7.33 21.61 22.62
CA ASP A 249 -7.90 22.65 23.48
C ASP A 249 -7.25 24.00 23.13
N ASN A 250 -8.06 25.06 23.08
CA ASN A 250 -7.56 26.44 22.96
C ASN A 250 -6.76 26.84 24.21
#